data_AF-H2XNM2-F1
#
_entry.id   AF-H2XNM2-F1
#
_cell.length_a   1.000
_cell.length_b   1.000
_cell.length_c   1.000
_cell.angle_alpha   90.00
_cell.angle_beta   90.00
_cell.angle_gamma   90.00
#
_symmetry.space_group_name_H-M   'P 1'
#
loop_
_entity.id
_entity.type
_entity.pdbx_description
1 polymer ?
#
loop_
_entity_poly.entity_id
_entity_poly.type
_entity_poly.pdbx_seq_one_letter_code
_entity_poly.pdbx_strand_id
1 'polypeptide(L)'
;MQLYLYDVLRIDRCTAAHGLEIRAPFLDHACTSYYLSWPADLRAPKNGIEKHLIRAAFEGTNLLPANILWRQKVGFSDGVATLARPWYHFLQEDISKQVSDECLADASTTYPHNTPRSKEEFYYRQIFENKFGSHLSYLTEYQRKPNWACKVNGWL
;
A
#
# COMPACT_ATOMS: atom_id res chain seq x y z
N MET A 1 12.22 -6.33 -7.04
CA MET A 1 10.86 -6.01 -6.55
C MET A 1 10.84 -6.26 -5.04
N GLN A 2 10.80 -5.22 -4.19
CA GLN A 2 10.92 -5.33 -2.73
C GLN A 2 9.57 -5.58 -2.03
N LEU A 3 8.81 -6.62 -2.43
CA LEU A 3 7.47 -6.90 -1.86
C LEU A 3 7.51 -7.15 -0.35
N TYR A 4 8.59 -7.76 0.13
CA TYR A 4 8.83 -8.10 1.53
C TYR A 4 8.95 -6.90 2.48
N LEU A 5 9.09 -5.67 1.95
CA LEU A 5 9.09 -4.44 2.75
C LEU A 5 7.72 -3.76 2.83
N TYR A 6 6.74 -4.14 2.00
CA TYR A 6 5.42 -3.48 1.96
C TYR A 6 4.27 -4.47 2.17
N ASP A 7 3.64 -4.92 1.07
CA ASP A 7 2.40 -5.68 1.12
C ASP A 7 2.60 -7.01 1.84
N VAL A 8 3.72 -7.70 1.58
CA VAL A 8 4.05 -8.97 2.24
C VAL A 8 4.37 -8.76 3.72
N LEU A 9 5.11 -7.71 4.07
CA LEU A 9 5.39 -7.36 5.48
C LEU A 9 4.09 -7.13 6.26
N ARG A 10 3.20 -6.32 5.68
CA ARG A 10 1.92 -5.97 6.29
C ARG A 10 1.05 -7.21 6.49
N ILE A 11 0.81 -8.01 5.45
CA ILE A 11 -0.08 -9.16 5.57
C ILE A 11 0.49 -10.20 6.55
N ASP A 12 1.79 -10.45 6.52
CA ASP A 12 2.46 -11.42 7.39
C ASP A 12 2.39 -10.98 8.85
N ARG A 13 2.86 -9.75 9.17
CA ARG A 13 2.90 -9.26 10.55
C ARG A 13 1.50 -9.03 11.14
N CYS A 14 0.56 -8.49 10.35
CA CYS A 14 -0.81 -8.27 10.83
C CYS A 14 -1.56 -9.58 11.10
N THR A 15 -1.33 -10.64 10.33
CA THR A 15 -2.01 -11.93 10.56
C THR A 15 -1.31 -12.77 11.63
N ALA A 16 0.01 -12.84 11.61
CA ALA A 16 0.80 -13.55 12.61
C ALA A 16 0.62 -12.98 14.02
N ALA A 17 0.37 -11.67 14.16
CA ALA A 17 0.02 -11.04 15.44
C ALA A 17 -1.25 -11.64 16.10
N HIS A 18 -2.10 -12.31 15.32
CA HIS A 18 -3.31 -12.99 15.77
C HIS A 18 -3.23 -14.52 15.65
N GLY A 19 -2.02 -15.08 15.44
CA GLY A 19 -1.82 -16.52 15.30
C GLY A 19 -2.43 -17.12 14.03
N LEU A 20 -2.66 -16.31 13.00
CA LEU A 20 -3.24 -16.75 11.72
C LEU A 20 -2.16 -16.94 10.66
N GLU A 21 -2.28 -18.01 9.86
CA GLU A 21 -1.45 -18.25 8.68
C GLU A 21 -2.11 -17.64 7.43
N ILE A 22 -1.41 -16.73 6.74
CA ILE A 22 -1.87 -16.17 5.47
C ILE A 22 -1.24 -16.90 4.27
N ARG A 23 -2.03 -17.13 3.23
CA ARG A 23 -1.54 -17.65 1.94
C ARG A 23 -1.79 -16.63 0.84
N ALA A 24 -0.80 -16.47 -0.05
CA ALA A 24 -0.84 -15.52 -1.16
C ALA A 24 -0.70 -16.25 -2.51
N PRO A 25 -1.78 -16.84 -3.06
CA PRO A 25 -1.72 -17.68 -4.27
C PRO A 25 -1.14 -16.98 -5.50
N PHE A 26 -1.34 -15.66 -5.63
CA PHE A 26 -0.78 -14.87 -6.73
C PHE A 26 0.74 -14.70 -6.66
N LEU A 27 1.38 -15.03 -5.53
CA LEU A 27 2.84 -15.03 -5.37
C LEU A 27 3.44 -16.43 -5.50
N ASP A 28 2.64 -17.42 -5.90
CA ASP A 28 3.17 -18.74 -6.25
C ASP A 28 4.21 -18.63 -7.37
N HIS A 29 5.27 -19.43 -7.27
CA HIS A 29 6.40 -19.38 -8.20
C HIS A 29 5.99 -19.76 -9.62
N ALA A 30 5.18 -20.82 -9.79
CA ALA A 30 4.75 -21.27 -11.10
C ALA A 30 3.77 -20.26 -11.72
N CYS A 31 2.81 -19.76 -10.94
CA CYS A 31 1.86 -18.74 -11.37
C CYS A 31 2.57 -17.45 -11.82
N THR A 32 3.47 -16.94 -10.99
CA THR A 32 4.20 -15.69 -11.26
C THR A 32 5.13 -15.84 -12.46
N SER A 33 5.89 -16.93 -12.54
CA SER A 33 6.81 -17.18 -13.65
C SER A 33 6.07 -17.29 -14.97
N TYR A 34 4.95 -18.00 -14.99
CA TYR A 34 4.10 -18.11 -16.18
C TYR A 34 3.56 -16.74 -16.60
N TYR A 35 2.97 -15.97 -15.68
CA TYR A 35 2.42 -14.66 -16.00
C TYR A 35 3.50 -13.69 -16.49
N LEU A 36 4.68 -13.66 -15.86
CA LEU A 36 5.77 -12.77 -16.23
C LEU A 36 6.46 -13.15 -17.54
N SER A 37 6.36 -14.41 -17.98
CA SER A 37 6.89 -14.85 -19.28
C SER A 37 6.17 -14.23 -20.48
N TRP A 38 4.95 -13.71 -20.29
CA TRP A 38 4.18 -13.09 -21.37
C TRP A 38 4.70 -11.68 -21.72
N PRO A 39 4.61 -11.26 -23.00
CA PRO A 39 4.90 -9.90 -23.43
C PRO A 39 4.21 -8.84 -22.56
N ALA A 40 4.91 -7.74 -22.27
CA ALA A 40 4.42 -6.68 -21.39
C ALA A 40 3.12 -6.04 -21.93
N ASP A 41 3.00 -5.87 -23.25
CA ASP A 41 1.83 -5.28 -23.90
C ASP A 41 0.56 -6.11 -23.71
N LEU A 42 0.69 -7.43 -23.57
CA LEU A 42 -0.44 -8.31 -23.27
C LEU A 42 -0.90 -8.21 -21.80
N ARG A 43 -0.01 -7.75 -20.91
CA ARG A 43 -0.28 -7.54 -19.48
C ARG A 43 -0.73 -6.11 -19.16
N ALA A 44 -0.58 -5.19 -20.11
CA ALA A 44 -1.02 -3.81 -19.97
C ALA A 44 -2.55 -3.71 -19.83
N PRO A 45 -3.07 -2.64 -19.20
CA PRO A 45 -4.50 -2.36 -19.18
C PRO A 45 -5.07 -2.29 -20.60
N LYS A 46 -6.28 -2.80 -20.80
CA LYS A 46 -7.01 -2.69 -22.07
C LYS A 46 -8.36 -2.02 -21.82
N ASN A 47 -8.76 -1.11 -22.69
CA ASN A 47 -10.02 -0.36 -22.60
C ASN A 47 -10.22 0.32 -21.22
N GLY A 48 -9.13 0.83 -20.63
CA GLY A 48 -9.17 1.49 -19.31
C GLY A 48 -9.30 0.55 -18.11
N ILE A 49 -9.35 -0.77 -18.32
CA ILE A 49 -9.46 -1.77 -17.25
C ILE A 49 -8.09 -2.39 -16.96
N GLU A 50 -7.63 -2.23 -15.72
CA GLU A 50 -6.43 -2.90 -15.22
C GLU A 50 -6.63 -4.41 -15.06
N LYS A 51 -5.53 -5.16 -15.13
CA LYS A 51 -5.55 -6.63 -14.95
C LYS A 51 -6.48 -7.33 -15.96
N HIS A 52 -6.64 -6.77 -17.16
CA HIS A 52 -7.55 -7.30 -18.17
C HIS A 52 -7.28 -8.78 -18.50
N LEU A 53 -6.02 -9.16 -18.70
CA LEU A 53 -5.66 -10.53 -19.08
C LEU A 53 -6.17 -11.57 -18.07
N ILE A 54 -5.99 -11.30 -16.78
CA ILE A 54 -6.44 -12.24 -15.74
C ILE A 54 -7.96 -12.21 -15.57
N ARG A 55 -8.62 -11.05 -15.74
CA ARG A 55 -10.09 -10.96 -15.74
C ARG A 55 -10.70 -11.77 -16.88
N ALA A 56 -10.16 -11.63 -18.09
CA ALA A 56 -10.59 -12.39 -19.27
C ALA A 56 -10.43 -13.90 -19.09
N ALA A 57 -9.38 -14.36 -18.38
CA ALA A 57 -9.19 -15.79 -18.10
C ALA A 57 -10.31 -16.41 -17.24
N PHE A 58 -11.06 -15.60 -16.50
CA PHE A 58 -12.20 -16.04 -15.69
C PHE A 58 -13.56 -15.72 -16.34
N GLU A 59 -13.58 -15.05 -17.49
CA GLU A 59 -14.81 -14.78 -18.24
C GLU A 59 -15.45 -16.08 -18.74
N GLY A 60 -16.77 -16.22 -18.61
CA GLY A 60 -17.50 -17.43 -19.01
C GLY A 60 -17.35 -18.64 -18.07
N THR A 61 -16.53 -18.55 -17.01
CA THR A 61 -16.38 -19.63 -16.01
C THR A 61 -17.52 -19.71 -15.00
N ASN A 62 -18.39 -18.70 -14.94
CA ASN A 62 -19.43 -18.51 -13.92
C ASN A 62 -18.90 -18.46 -12.47
N LEU A 63 -17.60 -18.26 -12.24
CA LEU A 63 -17.03 -18.12 -10.89
C LEU A 63 -17.39 -16.79 -10.22
N LEU A 64 -17.55 -15.72 -11.00
CA LEU A 64 -17.89 -14.38 -10.53
C LEU A 64 -18.95 -13.73 -11.41
N PRO A 65 -19.89 -12.95 -10.83
CA PRO A 65 -20.79 -12.09 -11.60
C PRO A 65 -20.02 -11.10 -12.48
N ALA A 66 -20.53 -10.81 -13.68
CA ALA A 66 -19.87 -9.95 -14.66
C ALA A 66 -19.57 -8.53 -14.10
N ASN A 67 -20.47 -7.98 -13.28
CA ASN A 67 -20.28 -6.68 -12.64
C ASN A 67 -19.12 -6.66 -11.62
N ILE A 68 -18.79 -7.81 -11.00
CA ILE A 68 -17.63 -7.94 -10.11
C ILE A 68 -16.36 -8.18 -10.92
N LEU A 69 -16.43 -9.08 -11.92
CA LEU A 69 -15.30 -9.44 -12.76
C LEU A 69 -14.72 -8.24 -13.51
N TRP A 70 -15.56 -7.29 -13.90
CA TRP A 70 -15.18 -6.10 -14.65
C TRP A 70 -15.21 -4.80 -13.82
N ARG A 71 -15.37 -4.90 -12.49
CA ARG A 71 -15.32 -3.75 -11.59
C ARG A 71 -13.94 -3.09 -11.58
N GLN A 72 -13.91 -1.77 -11.64
CA GLN A 72 -12.68 -0.97 -11.50
C GLN A 72 -12.02 -1.18 -10.14
N LYS A 73 -10.69 -1.29 -10.11
CA LYS A 73 -9.92 -1.37 -8.87
C LYS A 73 -10.12 -0.11 -8.02
N VAL A 74 -10.44 -0.34 -6.75
CA VAL A 74 -10.47 0.68 -5.70
C VAL A 74 -9.30 0.42 -4.74
N GLY A 75 -8.71 1.47 -4.17
CA GLY A 75 -7.66 1.35 -3.15
C GLY A 75 -8.19 0.72 -1.86
N PHE A 76 -7.31 0.10 -1.07
CA PHE A 76 -7.73 -0.48 0.22
C PHE A 76 -8.26 0.58 1.20
N SER A 77 -7.61 1.75 1.26
CA SER A 77 -8.06 2.88 2.09
C SER A 77 -9.46 3.34 1.73
N ASP A 78 -9.74 3.43 0.42
CA ASP A 78 -10.98 3.99 -0.10
C ASP A 78 -12.13 2.99 -0.02
N GLY A 79 -11.81 1.69 -0.04
CA GLY A 79 -12.79 0.61 0.05
C GLY A 79 -13.23 0.25 1.47
N VAL A 80 -12.56 0.75 2.51
CA VAL A 80 -12.84 0.40 3.92
C VAL A 80 -13.79 1.38 4.60
N ALA A 81 -13.88 2.62 4.12
CA ALA A 81 -14.70 3.67 4.71
C ALA A 81 -15.90 4.05 3.84
N THR A 82 -16.91 4.64 4.47
CA THR A 82 -18.03 5.26 3.78
C THR A 82 -17.58 6.48 2.98
N LEU A 83 -18.19 6.69 1.81
CA LEU A 83 -17.92 7.84 0.94
C LEU A 83 -18.08 9.20 1.64
N ALA A 84 -18.91 9.26 2.69
CA ALA A 84 -19.16 10.47 3.45
C ALA A 84 -17.98 10.89 4.36
N ARG A 85 -17.17 9.95 4.84
CA ARG A 85 -16.01 10.25 5.68
C ARG A 85 -14.94 9.16 5.55
N PRO A 86 -13.95 9.36 4.65
CA PRO A 86 -12.85 8.42 4.48
C PRO A 86 -12.06 8.18 5.77
N TRP A 87 -11.55 6.96 5.94
CA TRP A 87 -10.78 6.56 7.12
C TRP A 87 -9.55 7.45 7.38
N TYR A 88 -8.87 7.88 6.31
CA TYR A 88 -7.66 8.70 6.42
C TYR A 88 -7.93 10.07 7.06
N HIS A 89 -9.14 10.63 6.92
CA HIS A 89 -9.49 11.90 7.57
C HIS A 89 -9.46 11.79 9.09
N PHE A 90 -10.00 10.70 9.64
CA PHE A 90 -9.94 10.44 11.09
C PHE A 90 -8.49 10.36 11.58
N LEU A 91 -7.64 9.64 10.85
CA LEU A 91 -6.22 9.54 11.18
C LEU A 91 -5.54 10.91 11.16
N GLN A 92 -5.77 11.72 10.12
CA GLN A 92 -5.16 13.04 10.01
C GLN A 92 -5.61 14.00 11.12
N GLU A 93 -6.90 13.99 11.47
CA GLU A 93 -7.44 14.80 12.57
C GLU A 93 -6.81 14.42 13.92
N ASP A 94 -6.66 13.13 14.21
CA ASP A 94 -6.09 12.67 15.48
C ASP A 94 -4.58 12.85 15.54
N ILE A 95 -3.87 12.69 14.42
CA ILE A 95 -2.43 12.93 14.34
C ILE A 95 -2.11 14.43 14.47
N SER A 96 -2.94 15.30 13.90
CA SER A 96 -2.76 16.76 13.99
C SER A 96 -2.84 17.29 15.43
N LYS A 97 -3.50 16.55 16.33
CA LYS A 97 -3.55 16.87 17.78
C LYS A 97 -2.27 16.46 18.52
N GLN A 98 -1.50 15.52 17.97
CA GLN A 98 -0.34 14.91 18.62
C GLN A 98 0.99 15.47 18.08
N VAL A 99 1.01 15.91 16.83
CA VAL A 99 2.20 16.47 16.16
C VAL A 99 1.92 17.92 15.76
N SER A 100 2.62 18.86 16.39
CA SER A 100 2.54 20.28 16.05
C SER A 100 3.38 20.60 14.80
N ASP A 101 3.15 21.77 14.20
CA ASP A 101 3.90 22.21 13.03
C ASP A 101 5.38 22.52 13.37
N GLU A 102 5.65 22.94 14.61
CA GLU A 102 7.01 23.16 15.11
C GLU A 102 7.79 21.84 15.19
N CYS A 103 7.16 20.77 15.69
CA CYS A 103 7.78 19.44 15.71
C CYS A 103 8.16 18.95 14.30
N LEU A 104 7.34 19.26 13.30
CA LEU A 104 7.63 18.91 11.91
C LEU A 104 8.74 19.80 11.32
N ALA A 105 8.82 21.07 11.71
CA ALA A 105 9.90 21.97 11.30
C ALA A 105 11.27 21.47 11.80
N ASP A 106 11.32 20.94 13.03
CA ASP A 106 12.54 20.38 13.64
C ASP A 106 12.76 18.89 13.30
N ALA A 107 11.99 18.32 12.36
CA ALA A 107 12.07 16.91 12.01
C ALA A 107 13.42 16.50 11.42
N SER A 108 14.10 17.39 10.69
CA SER A 108 15.42 17.11 10.10
C SER A 108 16.51 17.00 11.15
N THR A 109 16.42 17.78 12.22
CA THR A 109 17.31 17.73 13.38
C THR A 109 17.06 16.47 14.21
N THR A 110 15.78 16.15 14.43
CA THR A 110 15.37 15.02 15.27
C THR A 110 15.59 13.68 14.58
N TYR A 111 15.26 13.60 13.29
CA TYR A 111 15.33 12.40 12.46
C TYR A 111 16.14 12.68 11.19
N PRO A 112 17.49 12.69 11.28
CA PRO A 112 18.35 13.00 10.13
C PRO A 112 18.29 11.90 9.06
N HIS A 113 18.10 10.64 9.47
CA HIS A 113 17.87 9.53 8.56
C HIS A 113 16.38 9.41 8.23
N ASN A 114 16.02 9.47 6.93
CA ASN A 114 14.64 9.44 6.44
C ASN A 114 13.72 10.40 7.20
N THR A 115 14.06 11.68 7.09
CA THR A 115 13.29 12.76 7.70
C THR A 115 11.83 12.70 7.28
N PRO A 116 10.90 12.61 8.25
CA PRO A 116 9.46 12.66 7.97
C PRO A 116 9.07 13.94 7.25
N ARG A 117 8.20 13.82 6.24
CA ARG A 117 7.73 14.95 5.41
C ARG A 117 6.33 15.40 5.75
N SER A 118 5.59 14.59 6.49
CA SER A 118 4.22 14.88 6.94
C SER A 118 4.08 14.59 8.44
N LYS A 119 3.06 15.19 9.07
CA LYS A 119 2.71 14.90 10.47
C LYS A 119 2.43 13.42 10.70
N GLU A 120 1.83 12.75 9.71
CA GLU A 120 1.55 11.32 9.75
C GLU A 120 2.84 10.48 9.74
N GLU A 121 3.76 10.77 8.83
CA GLU A 121 5.06 10.11 8.81
C GLU A 121 5.83 10.35 10.11
N PHE A 122 5.77 11.56 10.65
CA PHE A 122 6.44 11.94 11.89
C PHE A 122 5.88 11.14 13.08
N TYR A 123 4.55 11.05 13.16
CA TYR A 123 3.87 10.26 14.17
C TYR A 123 4.22 8.78 14.11
N TYR A 124 4.21 8.17 12.92
CA TYR A 124 4.62 6.77 12.75
C TYR A 124 6.09 6.56 13.08
N ARG A 125 6.95 7.53 12.75
CA ARG A 125 8.38 7.49 13.10
C ARG A 125 8.59 7.54 14.61
N GLN A 126 7.87 8.41 15.32
CA GLN A 126 7.90 8.46 16.79
C GLN A 126 7.50 7.11 17.40
N ILE A 127 6.39 6.51 16.96
CA ILE A 127 5.96 5.20 17.44
C ILE A 127 7.02 4.14 17.17
N PHE A 128 7.62 4.15 15.97
CA PHE A 128 8.65 3.20 15.59
C PHE A 128 9.87 3.30 16.49
N GLU A 129 10.45 4.49 16.66
CA GLU A 129 11.64 4.67 17.51
C GLU A 129 11.34 4.40 18.99
N ASN A 130 10.14 4.73 19.48
CA ASN A 130 9.72 4.39 20.84
C ASN A 130 9.66 2.87 21.09
N LYS A 131 9.33 2.07 20.07
CA LYS A 131 9.23 0.61 20.19
C LYS A 131 10.52 -0.13 19.90
N PHE A 132 11.29 0.35 18.93
CA PHE A 132 12.44 -0.38 18.35
C PHE A 132 13.78 0.32 18.61
N GLY A 133 13.77 1.56 19.10
CA GLY A 133 14.96 2.38 19.32
C GLY A 133 15.50 3.02 18.05
N SER A 134 16.24 4.13 18.22
CA SER A 134 16.79 4.94 17.12
C SER A 134 17.88 4.23 16.30
N HIS A 135 18.52 3.19 16.86
CA HIS A 135 19.51 2.38 16.14
C HIS A 135 18.92 1.57 14.97
N LEU A 136 17.61 1.32 14.97
CA LEU A 136 16.90 0.59 13.90
C LEU A 136 16.25 1.51 12.86
N SER A 137 16.53 2.82 12.93
CA SER A 137 15.91 3.80 12.03
C SER A 137 16.28 3.61 10.55
N TYR A 138 17.35 2.86 10.25
CA TYR A 138 17.68 2.45 8.87
C TYR A 138 16.61 1.53 8.25
N LEU A 139 15.84 0.78 9.05
CA LEU A 139 14.76 -0.08 8.54
C LEU A 139 13.59 0.72 7.93
N THR A 140 13.57 2.03 8.14
CA THR A 140 12.57 2.93 7.53
C THR A 140 12.95 3.32 6.09
N GLU A 141 13.99 2.70 5.50
CA GLU A 141 14.70 3.10 4.27
C GLU A 141 13.86 3.42 3.04
N TYR A 142 12.61 2.96 2.94
CA TYR A 142 11.84 3.11 1.72
C TYR A 142 10.40 3.59 1.94
N GLN A 143 10.19 4.89 1.73
CA GLN A 143 8.88 5.48 1.50
C GLN A 143 8.51 5.36 0.03
N ARG A 144 7.53 4.50 -0.30
CA ARG A 144 7.10 4.32 -1.69
C ARG A 144 6.33 5.54 -2.18
N LYS A 145 6.89 6.30 -3.14
CA LYS A 145 6.08 6.92 -4.20
C LYS A 145 5.97 5.92 -5.36
N PRO A 146 4.77 5.45 -5.74
CA PRO A 146 4.65 4.66 -6.96
C PRO A 146 4.85 5.57 -8.19
N ASN A 147 6.02 5.50 -8.83
CA ASN A 147 6.35 6.21 -10.08
C ASN A 147 5.45 5.85 -11.29
N TRP A 148 4.53 4.89 -11.15
CA TRP A 148 3.57 4.52 -12.20
C TRP A 148 2.24 5.26 -12.09
N ALA A 149 2.04 6.10 -11.05
CA ALA A 149 0.92 7.04 -11.00
C ALA A 149 1.19 8.20 -11.96
N CYS A 150 1.16 7.93 -13.26
CA CYS A 150 0.93 8.94 -14.27
C CYS A 150 -0.39 9.63 -13.95
N LYS A 151 -0.31 10.87 -13.48
CA LYS A 151 -1.38 11.89 -13.46
C LYS A 151 -2.79 11.32 -13.24
N VAL A 152 -3.04 10.78 -12.05
CA VAL A 152 -4.41 10.76 -11.51
C VAL A 152 -4.39 11.76 -10.37
N ASN A 153 -5.25 12.77 -10.52
CA ASN A 153 -5.40 14.00 -9.74
C ASN A 153 -4.85 13.96 -8.31
N GLY A 154 -4.14 15.05 -8.01
CA GLY A 154 -3.29 15.20 -6.83
C GLY A 154 -3.97 14.84 -5.53
N TRP A 155 -3.34 13.89 -4.84
CA TRP A 155 -3.37 13.72 -3.40
C TRP A 155 -2.03 13.11 -2.99
N LEU A 156 -1.04 14.01 -2.88
CA LEU A 156 0.07 14.03 -1.93
C LEU A 156 0.59 15.47 -1.90
#